data_AF-A0A9R0Q8G0-F1
#
_entry.id   AF-A0A9R0Q8G0-F1
#
_cell.length_a   1.000
_cell.length_b   1.000
_cell.length_c   1.000
_cell.angle_alpha   90.00
_cell.angle_beta   90.00
_cell.angle_gamma   90.00
#
_symmetry.space_group_name_H-M   'P 1'
#
loop_
_entity.id
_entity.type
_entity.pdbx_description
1 polymer ?
#
loop_
_entity_poly.entity_id
_entity_poly.type
_entity_poly.pdbx_seq_one_letter_code
_entity_poly.pdbx_strand_id
1 'polypeptide(L)'
;MATAITECTPSFLAAAGLAVLAICSYLAVVLRRGGVAGAKRYPPAVGTVFHQVYHLRRLHDYYTDLFREHMTFRLLSPGRGQIYTSDPAVVEHILKTNFSNYGKGESNYENTSDLFGDGIFAVDGDKWKQQRKIASYDFSTRALRDFSGGVFNKNAAKLAHIVSDNAAAKQPMDFQALLMKATMDSIFTIAFGLDLNTLSGAAADEGSRFAAAFDDASEFILLRFVNAFWKVARFLNVGAEAALRHRIKVVDEFAYKHIRARADEMSVGKAHDAESKCDLLSRFIQATTSESGEVDYKYLRDIIMNIVIAGKDTTAGALAWFLYMMCKHPEVQEKISEEAREAADAGETASIDDFSQSLTDEALNKMHYLHAALTETLRLYPSVPLVSPSIHNSKLQTCNHRRKSRCFVGLHVKLYSYVIFVGCFIRITRSAFRTTFCPTASASARGTWCSTPPTPWAGWSACGARTPKPSGPSGGSTNTACSSQKALSSSQLSRYNHVTSLKKKDNTGS
;
A
#
# COMPACT_ATOMS: atom_id res chain seq x y z
N MET A 1 -28.49 -32.46 -31.16
CA MET A 1 -28.90 -32.87 -29.80
C MET A 1 -28.54 -34.35 -29.65
N ALA A 2 -27.82 -34.69 -28.57
CA ALA A 2 -27.40 -36.03 -28.13
C ALA A 2 -26.33 -36.77 -28.98
N THR A 3 -25.05 -36.63 -28.60
CA THR A 3 -24.02 -37.71 -28.51
C THR A 3 -22.62 -37.09 -28.31
N ALA A 4 -22.28 -36.70 -27.09
CA ALA A 4 -20.89 -36.40 -26.67
C ALA A 4 -20.78 -36.37 -25.14
N ILE A 5 -21.30 -37.40 -24.47
CA ILE A 5 -21.02 -37.67 -23.06
C ILE A 5 -20.75 -39.17 -22.97
N THR A 6 -19.76 -39.53 -22.14
CA THR A 6 -19.37 -40.87 -21.68
C THR A 6 -18.40 -41.68 -22.54
N GLU A 7 -17.11 -41.35 -22.44
CA GLU A 7 -16.06 -42.34 -22.11
C GLU A 7 -15.10 -41.72 -21.08
N CYS A 8 -15.53 -41.64 -19.81
CA CYS A 8 -14.58 -41.43 -18.71
C CYS A 8 -13.80 -42.73 -18.55
N THR A 9 -12.51 -42.71 -18.90
CA THR A 9 -11.63 -43.86 -18.74
C THR A 9 -11.62 -44.31 -17.26
N PRO A 10 -11.65 -45.62 -16.98
CA PRO A 10 -11.68 -46.14 -15.60
C PRO A 10 -10.48 -45.67 -14.76
N SER A 11 -9.37 -45.30 -15.40
CA SER A 11 -8.21 -44.65 -14.80
C SER A 11 -8.49 -43.25 -14.23
N PHE A 12 -9.38 -42.47 -14.84
CA PHE A 12 -9.75 -41.14 -14.35
C PHE A 12 -10.64 -41.22 -13.09
N LEU A 13 -11.58 -42.17 -13.06
CA LEU A 13 -12.40 -42.45 -11.88
C LEU A 13 -11.57 -43.02 -10.73
N ALA A 14 -10.59 -43.89 -11.04
CA ALA A 14 -9.66 -44.41 -10.04
C ALA A 14 -8.74 -43.30 -9.48
N ALA A 15 -8.22 -42.41 -10.32
CA ALA A 15 -7.40 -41.27 -9.89
C ALA A 15 -8.21 -40.28 -9.03
N ALA A 16 -9.46 -39.99 -9.42
CA ALA A 16 -10.37 -39.16 -8.63
C ALA A 16 -10.72 -39.82 -7.29
N GLY A 17 -10.97 -41.14 -7.27
CA GLY A 17 -11.21 -41.90 -6.03
C GLY A 17 -10.01 -41.90 -5.08
N LEU A 18 -8.78 -42.08 -5.61
CA LEU A 18 -7.55 -42.00 -4.82
C LEU A 18 -7.29 -40.59 -4.30
N ALA A 19 -7.58 -39.56 -5.08
CA ALA A 19 -7.48 -38.17 -4.64
C ALA A 19 -8.47 -37.86 -3.51
N VAL A 20 -9.71 -38.32 -3.61
CA VAL A 20 -10.71 -38.18 -2.54
C VAL A 20 -10.28 -38.93 -1.28
N LEU A 21 -9.77 -40.16 -1.40
CA LEU A 21 -9.25 -40.92 -0.27
C LEU A 21 -8.01 -40.28 0.37
N ALA A 22 -7.11 -39.69 -0.42
CA ALA A 22 -5.95 -38.94 0.06
C ALA A 22 -6.39 -37.66 0.80
N ILE A 23 -7.39 -36.95 0.30
CA ILE A 23 -7.95 -35.76 0.95
C ILE A 23 -8.68 -36.16 2.25
N CYS A 24 -9.51 -37.19 2.22
CA CYS A 24 -10.23 -37.69 3.40
C CYS A 24 -9.27 -38.22 4.48
N SER A 25 -8.22 -38.94 4.10
CA SER A 25 -7.19 -39.42 5.03
C SER A 25 -6.34 -38.28 5.59
N TYR A 26 -5.98 -37.28 4.77
CA TYR A 26 -5.32 -36.06 5.24
C TYR A 26 -6.20 -35.30 6.23
N LEU A 27 -7.47 -35.08 5.91
CA LEU A 27 -8.43 -34.42 6.80
C LEU A 27 -8.63 -35.23 8.08
N ALA A 28 -8.73 -36.56 8.02
CA ALA A 28 -8.83 -37.42 9.19
C ALA A 28 -7.57 -37.36 10.07
N VAL A 29 -6.37 -37.26 9.49
CA VAL A 29 -5.11 -37.09 10.24
C VAL A 29 -5.02 -35.70 10.86
N VAL A 30 -5.44 -34.65 10.16
CA VAL A 30 -5.48 -33.27 10.67
C VAL A 30 -6.49 -33.16 11.82
N LEU A 31 -7.68 -33.75 11.66
CA LEU A 31 -8.72 -33.77 12.69
C LEU A 31 -8.32 -34.64 13.90
N ARG A 32 -7.71 -35.82 13.68
CA ARG A 32 -7.20 -36.68 14.77
C ARG A 32 -6.01 -36.08 15.50
N ARG A 33 -5.12 -35.34 14.82
CA ARG A 33 -4.03 -34.58 15.46
C ARG A 33 -4.53 -33.33 16.22
N GLY A 34 -5.76 -32.89 15.98
CA GLY A 34 -6.45 -31.94 16.84
C GLY A 34 -6.86 -32.52 18.22
N GLY A 35 -6.79 -33.85 18.40
CA GLY A 35 -7.25 -34.55 19.60
C GLY A 35 -6.18 -35.13 20.54
N VAL A 36 -4.88 -34.99 20.26
CA VAL A 36 -3.84 -35.58 21.12
C VAL A 36 -3.35 -34.56 22.16
N ALA A 37 -3.97 -34.65 23.33
CA ALA A 37 -3.49 -34.31 24.68
C ALA A 37 -2.32 -33.30 24.80
N GLY A 38 -2.70 -32.05 25.03
CA GLY A 38 -1.84 -31.01 25.59
C GLY A 38 -2.58 -29.68 25.60
N ALA A 39 -3.21 -29.33 26.72
CA ALA A 39 -3.85 -28.03 26.90
C ALA A 39 -2.82 -26.88 26.88
N LYS A 40 -2.37 -26.48 25.67
CA LYS A 40 -1.62 -25.24 25.42
C LYS A 40 -1.97 -24.64 24.05
N ARG A 41 -2.84 -23.63 24.12
CA ARG A 41 -2.66 -22.29 23.53
C ARG A 41 -2.40 -22.20 22.01
N TYR A 42 -3.37 -22.61 21.19
CA TYR A 42 -3.48 -22.14 19.80
C TYR A 42 -4.81 -21.39 19.61
N PRO A 43 -4.88 -20.38 18.71
CA PRO A 43 -6.16 -19.76 18.36
C PRO A 43 -7.16 -20.80 17.82
N PRO A 44 -8.48 -20.58 17.98
CA PRO A 44 -9.49 -21.50 17.47
C PRO A 44 -9.34 -21.70 15.96
N ALA A 45 -9.50 -22.95 15.50
CA ALA A 45 -9.60 -23.25 14.08
C ALA A 45 -11.09 -23.15 13.68
N VAL A 46 -11.42 -22.17 12.84
CA VAL A 46 -12.82 -21.83 12.50
C VAL A 46 -13.26 -22.39 11.16
N GLY A 47 -12.33 -22.96 10.40
CA GLY A 47 -12.61 -23.55 9.10
C GLY A 47 -11.36 -23.89 8.31
N THR A 48 -11.57 -24.10 7.01
CA THR A 48 -10.49 -24.36 6.04
C THR A 48 -10.37 -23.20 5.06
N VAL A 49 -9.25 -23.13 4.33
CA VAL A 49 -9.08 -22.15 3.24
C VAL A 49 -10.15 -22.27 2.14
N PHE A 50 -10.77 -23.44 1.97
CA PHE A 50 -11.84 -23.63 0.98
C PHE A 50 -13.10 -22.80 1.27
N HIS A 51 -13.33 -22.42 2.53
CA HIS A 51 -14.41 -21.49 2.86
C HIS A 51 -14.19 -20.11 2.22
N GLN A 52 -12.93 -19.70 1.98
CA GLN A 52 -12.63 -18.44 1.30
C GLN A 52 -13.10 -18.49 -0.16
N VAL A 53 -12.93 -19.64 -0.83
CA VAL A 53 -13.41 -19.85 -2.20
C VAL A 53 -14.94 -19.84 -2.23
N TYR A 54 -15.59 -20.51 -1.28
CA TYR A 54 -17.05 -20.52 -1.17
C TYR A 54 -17.64 -19.12 -0.89
N HIS A 55 -16.93 -18.30 -0.10
CA HIS A 55 -17.34 -16.94 0.23
C HIS A 55 -16.66 -15.86 -0.60
N LEU A 56 -16.08 -16.19 -1.76
CA LEU A 56 -15.25 -15.24 -2.53
C LEU A 56 -15.95 -13.90 -2.81
N ARG A 57 -17.25 -13.93 -3.15
CA ARG A 57 -18.06 -12.73 -3.44
C ARG A 57 -18.33 -11.84 -2.21
N ARG A 58 -18.17 -12.38 -1.00
CA ARG A 58 -18.37 -11.67 0.27
C ARG A 58 -17.19 -11.87 1.21
N LEU A 59 -15.99 -12.03 0.65
CA LEU A 59 -14.83 -12.52 1.40
C LEU A 59 -14.50 -11.63 2.60
N HIS A 60 -14.58 -10.30 2.43
CA HIS A 60 -14.34 -9.34 3.50
C HIS A 60 -15.44 -9.33 4.57
N ASP A 61 -16.70 -9.57 4.20
CA ASP A 61 -17.80 -9.73 5.16
C ASP A 61 -17.64 -11.03 5.94
N TYR A 62 -17.30 -12.13 5.27
CA TYR A 62 -16.97 -13.40 5.91
C TYR A 62 -15.85 -13.24 6.94
N TYR A 63 -14.77 -12.54 6.59
CA TYR A 63 -13.72 -12.23 7.56
C TYR A 63 -14.22 -11.34 8.69
N THR A 64 -15.05 -10.33 8.40
CA THR A 64 -15.65 -9.48 9.44
C THR A 64 -16.47 -10.31 10.42
N ASP A 65 -17.29 -11.22 9.93
CA ASP A 65 -18.12 -12.10 10.78
C ASP A 65 -17.26 -12.98 11.67
N LEU A 66 -16.20 -13.59 11.12
CA LEU A 66 -15.23 -14.34 11.92
C LEU A 66 -14.53 -13.47 12.96
N PHE A 67 -14.16 -12.24 12.63
CA PHE A 67 -13.52 -11.31 13.56
C PHE A 67 -14.46 -10.77 14.65
N ARG A 68 -15.78 -10.77 14.42
CA ARG A 68 -16.78 -10.46 15.47
C ARG A 68 -16.81 -11.54 16.55
N GLU A 69 -16.65 -12.80 16.15
CA GLU A 69 -16.66 -13.95 17.07
C GLU A 69 -15.28 -14.19 17.70
N HIS A 70 -14.21 -13.97 16.92
CA HIS A 70 -12.84 -14.29 17.30
C HIS A 70 -11.86 -13.20 16.85
N MET A 71 -11.26 -12.48 17.81
CA MET A 71 -10.19 -11.51 17.49
C MET A 71 -8.94 -12.15 16.88
N THR A 72 -8.73 -13.45 17.09
CA THR A 72 -7.66 -14.21 16.44
C THR A 72 -8.12 -15.65 16.21
N PHE A 73 -7.98 -16.14 14.99
CA PHE A 73 -8.41 -17.48 14.59
C PHE A 73 -7.48 -18.08 13.55
N ARG A 74 -7.71 -19.35 13.20
CA ARG A 74 -6.96 -20.09 12.17
C ARG A 74 -7.89 -20.62 11.09
N LEU A 75 -7.42 -20.54 9.84
CA LEU A 75 -7.96 -21.31 8.73
C LEU A 75 -6.95 -22.40 8.37
N LEU A 76 -7.42 -23.64 8.30
CA LEU A 76 -6.58 -24.79 7.98
C LEU A 76 -6.35 -24.82 6.46
N SER A 77 -5.08 -24.79 6.06
CA SER A 77 -4.64 -24.92 4.67
C SER A 77 -3.82 -26.20 4.49
N PRO A 78 -3.94 -26.91 3.36
CA PRO A 78 -2.97 -27.94 3.00
C PRO A 78 -1.55 -27.37 3.02
N GLY A 79 -0.66 -28.00 3.78
CA GLY A 79 0.77 -27.68 3.82
C GLY A 79 1.19 -26.37 4.51
N ARG A 80 0.26 -25.54 5.02
CA ARG A 80 0.56 -24.24 5.64
C ARG A 80 -0.40 -23.89 6.78
N GLY A 81 0.11 -23.19 7.80
CA GLY A 81 -0.73 -22.63 8.85
C GLY A 81 -1.08 -21.17 8.55
N GLN A 82 -2.37 -20.83 8.45
CA GLN A 82 -2.82 -19.45 8.34
C GLN A 82 -3.43 -18.98 9.66
N ILE A 83 -2.91 -17.89 10.21
CA ILE A 83 -3.44 -17.24 11.42
C ILE A 83 -3.99 -15.88 11.01
N TYR A 84 -5.20 -15.57 11.43
CA TYR A 84 -5.83 -14.28 11.20
C TYR A 84 -5.96 -13.57 12.54
N THR A 85 -5.61 -12.28 12.59
CA THR A 85 -5.72 -11.48 13.81
C THR A 85 -6.18 -10.06 13.52
N SER A 86 -7.04 -9.56 14.40
CA SER A 86 -7.46 -8.17 14.50
C SER A 86 -7.22 -7.61 15.90
N ASP A 87 -6.44 -8.30 16.74
CA ASP A 87 -6.09 -7.82 18.09
C ASP A 87 -5.04 -6.71 17.96
N PRO A 88 -5.34 -5.45 18.37
CA PRO A 88 -4.43 -4.33 18.19
C PRO A 88 -3.04 -4.55 18.81
N ALA A 89 -2.93 -5.31 19.91
CA ALA A 89 -1.65 -5.58 20.56
C ALA A 89 -0.81 -6.57 19.73
N VAL A 90 -1.45 -7.55 19.09
CA VAL A 90 -0.78 -8.50 18.20
C VAL A 90 -0.39 -7.80 16.90
N VAL A 91 -1.27 -6.96 16.36
CA VAL A 91 -1.01 -6.14 15.17
C VAL A 91 0.17 -5.20 15.40
N GLU A 92 0.22 -4.48 16.52
CA GLU A 92 1.35 -3.62 16.86
C GLU A 92 2.64 -4.43 17.01
N HIS A 93 2.59 -5.61 17.64
CA HIS A 93 3.77 -6.46 17.75
C HIS A 93 4.33 -6.87 16.39
N ILE A 94 3.46 -7.30 15.46
CA ILE A 94 3.85 -7.78 14.14
C ILE A 94 4.36 -6.63 13.27
N LEU A 95 3.62 -5.53 13.19
CA LEU A 95 3.90 -4.45 12.24
C LEU A 95 4.89 -3.40 12.75
N LYS A 96 5.13 -3.33 14.07
CA LYS A 96 5.96 -2.28 14.68
C LYS A 96 7.03 -2.86 15.61
N THR A 97 6.64 -3.54 16.69
CA THR A 97 7.59 -3.91 17.76
C THR A 97 8.63 -4.95 17.33
N ASN A 98 8.24 -5.90 16.49
CA ASN A 98 9.10 -7.01 16.05
C ASN A 98 9.09 -7.17 14.52
N PHE A 99 8.98 -6.04 13.81
CA PHE A 99 8.86 -5.97 12.35
C PHE A 99 9.94 -6.78 11.60
N SER A 100 11.19 -6.76 12.07
CA SER A 100 12.29 -7.49 11.43
C SER A 100 12.10 -9.01 11.38
N ASN A 101 11.26 -9.58 12.25
CA ASN A 101 10.94 -11.01 12.23
C ASN A 101 9.78 -11.37 11.29
N TYR A 102 9.06 -10.38 10.77
CA TYR A 102 7.87 -10.55 9.93
C TYR A 102 8.12 -9.91 8.55
N GLY A 103 8.37 -10.73 7.53
CA GLY A 103 8.44 -10.30 6.14
C GLY A 103 7.14 -10.54 5.40
N LYS A 104 7.16 -10.41 4.08
CA LYS A 104 6.09 -10.89 3.20
C LYS A 104 6.19 -12.39 2.98
N GLY A 105 7.43 -12.90 2.84
CA GLY A 105 7.77 -14.31 2.71
C GLY A 105 7.56 -14.91 1.33
N GLU A 106 8.08 -16.12 1.14
CA GLU A 106 8.14 -16.82 -0.15
C GLU A 106 6.77 -16.96 -0.82
N SER A 107 5.72 -17.25 -0.05
CA SER A 107 4.38 -17.41 -0.62
C SER A 107 3.86 -16.12 -1.27
N ASN A 108 4.17 -14.95 -0.69
CA ASN A 108 3.76 -13.69 -1.28
C ASN A 108 4.55 -13.46 -2.58
N TYR A 109 5.87 -13.67 -2.51
CA TYR A 109 6.75 -13.55 -3.68
C TYR A 109 6.26 -14.44 -4.84
N GLU A 110 6.05 -15.74 -4.61
CA GLU A 110 5.55 -16.68 -5.64
C GLU A 110 4.21 -16.25 -6.26
N ASN A 111 3.30 -15.68 -5.45
CA ASN A 111 1.99 -15.26 -5.94
C ASN A 111 2.07 -14.01 -6.81
N THR A 112 2.96 -13.06 -6.47
CA THR A 112 2.98 -11.72 -7.07
C THR A 112 4.12 -11.48 -8.06
N SER A 113 5.16 -12.33 -8.08
CA SER A 113 6.39 -12.09 -8.84
C SER A 113 6.17 -11.98 -10.35
N ASP A 114 5.14 -12.62 -10.92
CA ASP A 114 4.91 -12.53 -12.37
C ASP A 114 4.51 -11.09 -12.80
N LEU A 115 3.74 -10.38 -11.97
CA LEU A 115 3.34 -8.98 -12.25
C LEU A 115 4.32 -7.98 -11.64
N PHE A 116 4.77 -8.19 -10.40
CA PHE A 116 5.56 -7.22 -9.64
C PHE A 116 7.07 -7.49 -9.64
N GLY A 117 7.51 -8.63 -10.15
CA GLY A 117 8.91 -9.05 -10.15
C GLY A 117 9.57 -8.93 -8.79
N ASP A 118 10.76 -8.34 -8.75
CA ASP A 118 11.51 -8.06 -7.53
C ASP A 118 11.13 -6.72 -6.86
N GLY A 119 9.95 -6.17 -7.16
CA GLY A 119 9.53 -4.88 -6.64
C GLY A 119 9.12 -4.88 -5.16
N ILE A 120 8.84 -3.68 -4.65
CA ILE A 120 8.70 -3.39 -3.20
C ILE A 120 7.57 -4.17 -2.51
N PHE A 121 6.53 -4.57 -3.24
CA PHE A 121 5.45 -5.42 -2.72
C PHE A 121 5.75 -6.91 -2.76
N ALA A 122 6.78 -7.35 -3.47
CA ALA A 122 7.13 -8.75 -3.61
C ALA A 122 8.31 -9.17 -2.69
N VAL A 123 9.35 -8.33 -2.58
CA VAL A 123 10.61 -8.70 -1.91
C VAL A 123 10.70 -8.25 -0.45
N ASP A 124 11.60 -8.91 0.30
CA ASP A 124 11.97 -8.61 1.68
C ASP A 124 13.46 -8.25 1.82
N GLY A 125 13.89 -7.93 3.04
CA GLY A 125 15.31 -7.77 3.37
C GLY A 125 15.94 -6.53 2.74
N ASP A 126 17.20 -6.66 2.31
CA ASP A 126 17.99 -5.51 1.87
C ASP A 126 17.54 -4.95 0.51
N LYS A 127 17.03 -5.80 -0.40
CA LYS A 127 16.39 -5.36 -1.65
C LYS A 127 15.22 -4.41 -1.36
N TRP A 128 14.33 -4.81 -0.44
CA TRP A 128 13.20 -3.98 -0.01
C TRP A 128 13.66 -2.67 0.65
N LYS A 129 14.66 -2.72 1.54
CA LYS A 129 15.18 -1.52 2.20
C LYS A 129 15.75 -0.53 1.19
N GLN A 130 16.51 -1.00 0.20
CA GLN A 130 17.08 -0.17 -0.85
C GLN A 130 15.99 0.51 -1.67
N GLN A 131 15.02 -0.26 -2.18
CA GLN A 131 13.89 0.28 -2.94
C GLN A 131 13.08 1.29 -2.13
N ARG A 132 12.79 0.99 -0.86
CA ARG A 132 12.04 1.89 0.02
C ARG A 132 12.81 3.17 0.33
N LYS A 133 14.14 3.10 0.47
CA LYS A 133 14.99 4.28 0.65
C LYS A 133 14.92 5.18 -0.57
N ILE A 134 15.07 4.64 -1.78
CA ILE A 134 14.99 5.43 -3.03
C ILE A 134 13.60 6.05 -3.16
N ALA A 135 12.54 5.24 -3.09
CA ALA A 135 11.17 5.72 -3.18
C ALA A 135 10.82 6.80 -2.13
N SER A 136 11.41 6.76 -0.93
CA SER A 136 11.13 7.76 0.12
C SER A 136 11.53 9.19 -0.25
N TYR A 137 12.55 9.37 -1.10
CA TYR A 137 12.89 10.70 -1.63
C TYR A 137 11.80 11.20 -2.58
N ASP A 138 11.22 10.26 -3.33
CA ASP A 138 10.26 10.58 -4.37
C ASP A 138 8.85 10.85 -3.86
N PHE A 139 8.50 10.26 -2.72
CA PHE A 139 7.25 10.51 -1.99
C PHE A 139 7.45 11.53 -0.85
N SER A 140 8.49 12.36 -0.91
CA SER A 140 8.64 13.48 0.03
C SER A 140 7.57 14.54 -0.20
N THR A 141 7.18 15.28 0.85
CA THR A 141 6.15 16.33 0.74
C THR A 141 6.46 17.34 -0.35
N ARG A 142 7.73 17.73 -0.49
CA ARG A 142 8.19 18.65 -1.54
C ARG A 142 8.01 18.04 -2.93
N ALA A 143 8.45 16.79 -3.15
CA ALA A 143 8.33 16.14 -4.44
C ALA A 143 6.85 15.91 -4.85
N LEU A 144 6.00 15.51 -3.90
CA LEU A 144 4.56 15.36 -4.14
C LEU A 144 3.91 16.69 -4.53
N ARG A 145 4.23 17.77 -3.82
CA ARG A 145 3.75 19.12 -4.11
C ARG A 145 4.20 19.60 -5.49
N ASP A 146 5.51 19.62 -5.70
CA ASP A 146 6.12 20.31 -6.85
C ASP A 146 5.85 19.55 -8.17
N PHE A 147 5.57 18.24 -8.11
CA PHE A 147 5.39 17.40 -9.28
C PHE A 147 3.98 16.77 -9.42
N SER A 148 3.37 16.30 -8.33
CA SER A 148 2.11 15.55 -8.41
C SER A 148 0.87 16.45 -8.31
N GLY A 149 0.94 17.58 -7.60
CA GLY A 149 -0.19 18.48 -7.40
C GLY A 149 -0.83 18.97 -8.71
N GLY A 150 0.00 19.46 -9.64
CA GLY A 150 -0.47 19.91 -10.96
C GLY A 150 -1.10 18.80 -11.79
N VAL A 151 -0.56 17.57 -11.72
CA VAL A 151 -1.11 16.40 -12.41
C VAL A 151 -2.48 16.04 -11.85
N PHE A 152 -2.60 16.00 -10.51
CA PHE A 152 -3.86 15.70 -9.85
C PHE A 152 -4.93 16.75 -10.15
N ASN A 153 -4.59 18.04 -10.09
CA ASN A 153 -5.53 19.12 -10.42
C ASN A 153 -6.00 19.01 -11.88
N LYS A 154 -5.08 18.82 -12.82
CA LYS A 154 -5.42 18.65 -14.25
C LYS A 154 -6.38 17.47 -14.47
N ASN A 155 -6.09 16.30 -13.90
CA ASN A 155 -6.93 15.12 -14.11
C ASN A 155 -8.25 15.20 -13.31
N ALA A 156 -8.26 15.85 -12.15
CA ALA A 156 -9.48 16.13 -11.40
C ALA A 156 -10.40 17.10 -12.17
N ALA A 157 -9.86 18.14 -12.81
CA ALA A 157 -10.62 19.04 -13.67
C ALA A 157 -11.21 18.30 -14.87
N LYS A 158 -10.42 17.46 -15.57
CA LYS A 158 -10.93 16.60 -16.66
C LYS A 158 -12.10 15.73 -16.18
N LEU A 159 -11.95 15.08 -15.03
CA LEU A 159 -13.01 14.25 -14.44
C LEU A 159 -14.25 15.08 -14.07
N ALA A 160 -14.06 16.28 -13.50
CA ALA A 160 -15.15 17.18 -13.14
C ALA A 160 -15.95 17.65 -14.37
N HIS A 161 -15.28 17.97 -15.49
CA HIS A 161 -15.95 18.27 -16.75
C HIS A 161 -16.81 17.08 -17.24
N ILE A 162 -16.26 15.87 -17.25
CA ILE A 162 -17.02 14.65 -17.62
C ILE A 162 -18.24 14.48 -16.72
N VAL A 163 -18.08 14.65 -15.40
CA VAL A 163 -19.18 14.53 -14.44
C VAL A 163 -20.23 15.61 -14.66
N SER A 164 -19.81 16.86 -14.91
CA SER A 164 -20.69 18.00 -15.17
C SER A 164 -21.53 17.79 -16.43
N ASP A 165 -20.90 17.38 -17.53
CA ASP A 165 -21.59 17.12 -18.81
C ASP A 165 -22.63 16.00 -18.68
N ASN A 166 -22.25 14.89 -18.04
CA ASN A 166 -23.16 13.78 -17.81
C ASN A 166 -24.29 14.15 -16.83
N ALA A 167 -24.01 14.95 -15.80
CA ALA A 167 -25.03 15.45 -14.88
C ALA A 167 -26.03 16.38 -15.59
N ALA A 168 -25.57 17.30 -16.44
CA ALA A 168 -26.42 18.16 -17.26
C ALA A 168 -27.30 17.33 -18.21
N ALA A 169 -26.76 16.25 -18.77
CA ALA A 169 -27.49 15.28 -19.60
C ALA A 169 -28.33 14.27 -18.80
N LYS A 170 -28.31 14.35 -17.45
CA LYS A 170 -28.99 13.43 -16.52
C LYS A 170 -28.67 11.95 -16.77
N GLN A 171 -27.42 11.66 -17.16
CA GLN A 171 -26.95 10.31 -17.43
C GLN A 171 -26.42 9.64 -16.16
N PRO A 172 -26.76 8.36 -15.90
CA PRO A 172 -26.15 7.61 -14.82
C PRO A 172 -24.66 7.35 -15.12
N MET A 173 -23.83 7.40 -14.09
CA MET A 173 -22.37 7.26 -14.20
C MET A 173 -21.85 6.16 -13.28
N ASP A 174 -20.93 5.34 -13.78
CA ASP A 174 -20.13 4.44 -12.96
C ASP A 174 -18.88 5.17 -12.46
N PHE A 175 -18.96 5.71 -11.24
CA PHE A 175 -17.85 6.41 -10.61
C PHE A 175 -16.65 5.51 -10.34
N GLN A 176 -16.84 4.20 -10.11
CA GLN A 176 -15.70 3.30 -9.89
C GLN A 176 -14.87 3.19 -11.17
N ALA A 177 -15.52 2.99 -12.32
CA ALA A 177 -14.85 2.93 -13.62
C ALA A 177 -14.16 4.26 -13.98
N LEU A 178 -14.83 5.39 -13.73
CA LEU A 178 -14.25 6.72 -13.98
C LEU A 178 -13.03 7.00 -13.09
N LEU A 179 -13.12 6.69 -11.80
CA LEU A 179 -12.02 6.89 -10.85
C LEU A 179 -10.83 5.98 -11.16
N MET A 180 -11.06 4.74 -11.57
CA MET A 180 -9.99 3.83 -12.01
C MET A 180 -9.22 4.39 -13.21
N LYS A 181 -9.91 5.02 -14.17
CA LYS A 181 -9.28 5.70 -15.31
C LYS A 181 -8.52 6.96 -14.86
N ALA A 182 -9.14 7.78 -14.02
CA ALA A 182 -8.53 9.02 -13.53
C ALA A 182 -7.24 8.79 -12.73
N THR A 183 -7.25 7.78 -11.86
CA THR A 183 -6.05 7.43 -11.07
C THR A 183 -4.99 6.75 -11.92
N MET A 184 -5.39 5.98 -12.94
CA MET A 184 -4.48 5.43 -13.95
C MET A 184 -3.73 6.55 -14.69
N ASP A 185 -4.47 7.50 -15.28
CA ASP A 185 -3.87 8.62 -16.02
C ASP A 185 -2.93 9.45 -15.12
N SER A 186 -3.33 9.66 -13.86
CA SER A 186 -2.52 10.40 -12.88
C SER A 186 -1.24 9.67 -12.52
N ILE A 187 -1.32 8.38 -12.16
CA ILE A 187 -0.12 7.64 -11.75
C ILE A 187 0.81 7.40 -12.92
N PHE A 188 0.30 7.25 -14.16
CA PHE A 188 1.14 7.15 -15.35
C PHE A 188 1.88 8.45 -15.67
N THR A 189 1.20 9.59 -15.55
CA THR A 189 1.85 10.89 -15.73
C THR A 189 2.93 11.08 -14.68
N ILE A 190 2.69 10.67 -13.44
CA ILE A 190 3.66 10.79 -12.35
C ILE A 190 4.83 9.79 -12.51
N ALA A 191 4.51 8.55 -12.86
CA ALA A 191 5.49 7.46 -12.90
C ALA A 191 6.36 7.48 -14.16
N PHE A 192 5.75 7.74 -15.32
CA PHE A 192 6.40 7.67 -16.64
C PHE A 192 6.52 9.03 -17.35
N GLY A 193 5.89 10.10 -16.84
CA GLY A 193 5.75 11.35 -17.59
C GLY A 193 4.77 11.24 -18.77
N LEU A 194 3.93 10.19 -18.81
CA LEU A 194 3.05 9.87 -19.93
C LEU A 194 1.58 10.05 -19.55
N ASP A 195 0.82 10.81 -20.34
CA ASP A 195 -0.65 10.90 -20.23
C ASP A 195 -1.26 9.77 -21.08
N LEU A 196 -1.80 8.73 -20.44
CA LEU A 196 -2.50 7.64 -21.14
C LEU A 196 -3.85 8.07 -21.70
N ASN A 197 -4.40 9.18 -21.20
CA ASN A 197 -5.67 9.76 -21.62
C ASN A 197 -6.86 8.77 -21.64
N THR A 198 -6.87 7.80 -20.72
CA THR A 198 -7.91 6.76 -20.63
C THR A 198 -9.28 7.36 -20.28
N LEU A 199 -9.33 8.52 -19.62
CA LEU A 199 -10.56 9.26 -19.33
C LEU A 199 -11.27 9.79 -20.58
N SER A 200 -10.53 10.17 -21.62
CA SER A 200 -11.11 10.81 -22.82
C SER A 200 -11.69 9.81 -23.82
N GLY A 201 -11.69 8.50 -23.49
CA GLY A 201 -12.43 7.49 -24.25
C GLY A 201 -11.82 7.11 -25.60
N ALA A 202 -10.52 7.35 -25.84
CA ALA A 202 -9.80 6.85 -27.01
C ALA A 202 -9.57 5.32 -26.89
N ALA A 203 -10.65 4.54 -26.92
CA ALA A 203 -10.70 3.11 -26.61
C ALA A 203 -9.88 2.17 -27.53
N ALA A 204 -9.13 2.73 -28.48
CA ALA A 204 -8.29 1.99 -29.43
C ALA A 204 -6.78 2.24 -29.25
N ASP A 205 -6.37 2.96 -28.20
CA ASP A 205 -4.96 3.23 -27.95
C ASP A 205 -4.23 2.09 -27.21
N GLU A 206 -2.90 2.15 -27.30
CA GLU A 206 -1.99 1.22 -26.65
C GLU A 206 -2.14 1.24 -25.11
N GLY A 207 -2.48 2.41 -24.54
CA GLY A 207 -2.70 2.62 -23.11
C GLY A 207 -3.92 1.86 -22.56
N SER A 208 -5.04 1.87 -23.29
CA SER A 208 -6.24 1.13 -22.92
C SER A 208 -6.00 -0.39 -22.93
N ARG A 209 -5.22 -0.89 -23.89
CA ARG A 209 -4.82 -2.30 -23.95
C ARG A 209 -3.93 -2.69 -22.78
N PHE A 210 -2.98 -1.81 -22.42
CA PHE A 210 -2.17 -2.00 -21.22
C PHE A 210 -3.05 -2.04 -19.96
N ALA A 211 -3.94 -1.05 -19.79
CA ALA A 211 -4.79 -0.95 -18.60
C ALA A 211 -5.66 -2.19 -18.40
N ALA A 212 -6.31 -2.66 -19.46
CA ALA A 212 -7.11 -3.89 -19.41
C ALA A 212 -6.25 -5.13 -19.08
N ALA A 213 -5.06 -5.26 -19.68
CA ALA A 213 -4.16 -6.38 -19.38
C ALA A 213 -3.63 -6.33 -17.94
N PHE A 214 -3.38 -5.14 -17.41
CA PHE A 214 -2.92 -4.93 -16.05
C PHE A 214 -4.02 -5.25 -15.03
N ASP A 215 -5.27 -4.87 -15.31
CA ASP A 215 -6.43 -5.20 -14.46
C ASP A 215 -6.66 -6.72 -14.41
N ASP A 216 -6.70 -7.39 -15.58
CA ASP A 216 -6.79 -8.86 -15.67
C ASP A 216 -5.65 -9.53 -14.88
N ALA A 217 -4.41 -9.05 -15.06
CA ALA A 217 -3.25 -9.63 -14.38
C ALA A 217 -3.34 -9.47 -12.86
N SER A 218 -3.79 -8.30 -12.39
CA SER A 218 -3.99 -7.99 -10.97
C SER A 218 -5.07 -8.88 -10.35
N GLU A 219 -6.18 -9.12 -11.06
CA GLU A 219 -7.22 -10.04 -10.62
C GLU A 219 -6.69 -11.48 -10.51
N PHE A 220 -5.98 -11.96 -11.53
CA PHE A 220 -5.47 -13.33 -11.53
C PHE A 220 -4.44 -13.59 -10.43
N ILE A 221 -3.52 -12.65 -10.14
CA ILE A 221 -2.60 -12.82 -9.01
C ILE A 221 -3.33 -12.77 -7.66
N LEU A 222 -4.41 -12.00 -7.54
CA LEU A 222 -5.24 -11.97 -6.33
C LEU A 222 -5.92 -13.32 -6.09
N LEU A 223 -6.42 -13.97 -7.14
CA LEU A 223 -7.04 -15.30 -7.06
C LEU A 223 -6.08 -16.38 -6.54
N ARG A 224 -4.76 -16.23 -6.73
CA ARG A 224 -3.75 -17.18 -6.18
C ARG A 224 -3.73 -17.22 -4.66
N PHE A 225 -4.14 -16.16 -3.97
CA PHE A 225 -4.21 -16.13 -2.51
C PHE A 225 -5.31 -17.02 -1.94
N VAL A 226 -6.36 -17.30 -2.72
CA VAL A 226 -7.50 -18.14 -2.31
C VAL A 226 -7.51 -19.51 -3.00
N ASN A 227 -6.91 -19.63 -4.18
CA ASN A 227 -6.87 -20.87 -4.96
C ASN A 227 -5.64 -21.71 -4.63
N ALA A 228 -5.78 -22.73 -3.77
CA ALA A 228 -4.69 -23.63 -3.41
C ALA A 228 -4.09 -24.44 -4.58
N PHE A 229 -4.77 -24.52 -5.73
CA PHE A 229 -4.37 -25.32 -6.88
C PHE A 229 -3.80 -24.49 -8.05
N TRP A 230 -3.53 -23.20 -7.84
CA TRP A 230 -3.04 -22.31 -8.91
C TRP A 230 -1.74 -22.80 -9.57
N LYS A 231 -0.83 -23.42 -8.81
CA LYS A 231 0.42 -24.00 -9.35
C LYS A 231 0.16 -25.14 -10.35
N VAL A 232 -0.89 -25.93 -10.14
CA VAL A 232 -1.30 -27.00 -11.06
C VAL A 232 -1.86 -26.39 -12.34
N ALA A 233 -2.72 -25.37 -12.22
CA ALA A 233 -3.25 -24.64 -13.38
C ALA A 233 -2.12 -23.95 -14.19
N ARG A 234 -1.10 -23.43 -13.51
CA ARG A 234 0.12 -22.87 -14.14
C ARG A 234 0.92 -23.94 -14.87
N PHE A 235 1.15 -25.09 -14.24
CA PHE A 235 1.89 -26.20 -14.85
C PHE A 235 1.20 -26.72 -16.12
N LEU A 236 -0.12 -26.86 -16.08
CA LEU A 236 -0.92 -27.27 -17.23
C LEU A 236 -1.15 -26.14 -18.25
N ASN A 237 -0.81 -24.89 -17.89
CA ASN A 237 -1.06 -23.68 -18.69
C ASN A 237 -2.53 -23.58 -19.14
N VAL A 238 -3.46 -23.64 -18.18
CA VAL A 238 -4.91 -23.58 -18.43
C VAL A 238 -5.59 -22.46 -17.62
N GLY A 239 -6.74 -21.99 -18.11
CA GLY A 239 -7.59 -21.03 -17.42
C GLY A 239 -6.92 -19.68 -17.16
N ALA A 240 -7.14 -19.12 -15.96
CA ALA A 240 -6.61 -17.83 -15.55
C ALA A 240 -5.07 -17.74 -15.63
N GLU A 241 -4.35 -18.84 -15.38
CA GLU A 241 -2.89 -18.86 -15.42
C GLU A 241 -2.35 -18.77 -16.86
N ALA A 242 -3.04 -19.38 -17.82
CA ALA A 242 -2.69 -19.25 -19.24
C ALA A 242 -2.94 -17.81 -19.74
N ALA A 243 -4.09 -17.24 -19.34
CA ALA A 243 -4.45 -15.86 -19.65
C ALA A 243 -3.44 -14.87 -19.03
N LEU A 244 -3.10 -15.05 -17.74
CA LEU A 244 -2.11 -14.24 -17.03
C LEU A 244 -0.78 -14.18 -17.77
N ARG A 245 -0.28 -15.32 -18.27
CA ARG A 245 0.96 -15.36 -19.05
C ARG A 245 0.89 -14.47 -20.29
N HIS A 246 -0.24 -14.42 -20.98
CA HIS A 246 -0.43 -13.52 -22.13
C HIS A 246 -0.54 -12.06 -21.69
N ARG A 247 -1.26 -11.76 -20.60
CA ARG A 247 -1.39 -10.40 -20.07
C ARG A 247 -0.07 -9.81 -19.62
N ILE A 248 0.76 -10.59 -18.92
CA ILE A 248 2.11 -10.16 -18.51
C ILE A 248 2.97 -9.77 -19.71
N LYS A 249 2.86 -10.47 -20.86
CA LYS A 249 3.60 -10.07 -22.07
C LYS A 249 3.19 -8.68 -22.55
N VAL A 250 1.88 -8.37 -22.57
CA VAL A 250 1.37 -7.05 -22.97
C VAL A 250 1.88 -5.97 -22.01
N VAL A 251 1.84 -6.25 -20.71
CA VAL A 251 2.36 -5.35 -19.66
C VAL A 251 3.86 -5.12 -19.83
N ASP A 252 4.64 -6.17 -20.07
CA ASP A 252 6.09 -6.10 -20.25
C ASP A 252 6.48 -5.35 -21.51
N GLU A 253 5.85 -5.66 -22.66
CA GLU A 253 6.10 -4.98 -23.93
C GLU A 253 5.87 -3.48 -23.79
N PHE A 254 4.76 -3.09 -23.16
CA PHE A 254 4.44 -1.69 -22.89
C PHE A 254 5.47 -1.05 -21.95
N ALA A 255 5.76 -1.67 -20.81
CA ALA A 255 6.66 -1.11 -19.80
C ALA A 255 8.08 -0.95 -20.37
N TYR A 256 8.63 -1.99 -20.98
CA TYR A 256 9.98 -1.92 -21.54
C TYR A 256 10.09 -0.91 -22.69
N LYS A 257 9.06 -0.78 -23.54
CA LYS A 257 9.04 0.24 -24.59
C LYS A 257 9.20 1.65 -24.01
N HIS A 258 8.40 1.98 -23.00
CA HIS A 258 8.41 3.33 -22.41
C HIS A 258 9.65 3.58 -21.54
N ILE A 259 10.15 2.57 -20.85
CA ILE A 259 11.41 2.68 -20.08
C ILE A 259 12.59 2.95 -21.02
N ARG A 260 12.69 2.23 -22.14
CA ARG A 260 13.75 2.45 -23.13
C ARG A 260 13.64 3.84 -23.76
N ALA A 261 12.45 4.22 -24.21
CA ALA A 261 12.23 5.54 -24.78
C ALA A 261 12.68 6.66 -23.82
N ARG A 262 12.35 6.52 -22.52
CA ARG A 262 12.76 7.49 -21.51
C ARG A 262 14.27 7.49 -21.26
N ALA A 263 14.91 6.32 -21.20
CA ALA A 263 16.35 6.22 -21.04
C ALA A 263 17.09 6.85 -22.24
N ASP A 264 16.61 6.61 -23.46
CA ASP A 264 17.17 7.17 -24.69
C ASP A 264 17.05 8.71 -24.69
N GLU A 265 15.88 9.26 -24.32
CA GLU A 265 15.67 10.70 -24.19
C GLU A 265 16.65 11.37 -23.21
N MET A 266 16.95 10.70 -22.10
CA MET A 266 17.89 11.21 -21.10
C MET A 266 19.34 11.16 -21.58
N SER A 267 19.72 10.13 -22.34
CA SER A 267 21.09 9.97 -22.88
C SER A 267 21.46 10.98 -23.97
N VAL A 268 20.49 11.42 -24.78
CA VAL A 268 20.70 12.31 -25.93
C VAL A 268 20.84 13.79 -25.51
N GLY A 269 20.82 14.10 -24.21
CA GLY A 269 21.13 15.46 -23.72
C GLY A 269 20.03 16.49 -23.97
N LYS A 270 18.78 16.08 -24.23
CA LYS A 270 17.59 16.97 -24.15
C LYS A 270 17.22 17.33 -22.70
N ALA A 271 18.21 17.35 -21.80
CA ALA A 271 18.09 17.67 -20.39
C ALA A 271 18.30 19.18 -20.14
N HIS A 272 17.76 20.05 -20.99
CA HIS A 272 17.93 21.49 -20.81
C HIS A 272 16.98 22.12 -19.76
N ASP A 273 16.30 21.28 -18.96
CA ASP A 273 15.42 21.69 -17.85
C ASP A 273 15.66 20.85 -16.57
N ALA A 274 16.89 20.36 -16.41
CA ALA A 274 17.32 19.30 -15.48
C ALA A 274 17.18 19.60 -13.97
N GLU A 275 16.59 20.73 -13.56
CA GLU A 275 16.46 21.07 -12.14
C GLU A 275 15.02 21.27 -11.65
N SER A 276 13.98 21.21 -12.50
CA SER A 276 12.61 21.48 -12.01
C SER A 276 11.52 20.42 -12.21
N LYS A 277 11.62 19.42 -13.11
CA LYS A 277 10.46 18.52 -13.40
C LYS A 277 10.82 17.11 -13.91
N CYS A 278 11.63 16.34 -13.19
CA CYS A 278 11.87 14.93 -13.55
C CYS A 278 10.78 14.00 -12.98
N ASP A 279 10.15 13.21 -13.84
CA ASP A 279 9.24 12.13 -13.43
C ASP A 279 9.96 11.06 -12.59
N LEU A 280 9.18 10.16 -12.00
CA LEU A 280 9.69 9.14 -11.10
C LEU A 280 10.67 8.19 -11.80
N LEU A 281 10.34 7.73 -13.01
CA LEU A 281 11.20 6.85 -13.79
C LEU A 281 12.55 7.50 -14.09
N SER A 282 12.58 8.78 -14.49
CA SER A 282 13.83 9.51 -14.71
C SER A 282 14.74 9.53 -13.48
N ARG A 283 14.17 9.72 -12.28
CA ARG A 283 14.94 9.69 -11.03
C ARG A 283 15.45 8.30 -10.68
N PHE A 284 14.64 7.27 -10.91
CA PHE A 284 15.10 5.89 -10.75
C PHE A 284 16.23 5.55 -11.72
N ILE A 285 16.13 5.93 -13.00
CA ILE A 285 17.21 5.76 -13.97
C ILE A 285 18.50 6.43 -13.46
N GLN A 286 18.43 7.70 -13.02
CA GLN A 286 19.59 8.41 -12.48
C GLN A 286 20.18 7.73 -11.24
N ALA A 287 19.34 7.25 -10.33
CA ALA A 287 19.78 6.62 -9.09
C ALA A 287 20.36 5.21 -9.30
N THR A 288 20.01 4.53 -10.40
CA THR A 288 20.43 3.14 -10.66
C THR A 288 21.41 2.98 -11.81
N THR A 289 21.69 4.04 -12.56
CA THR A 289 22.75 4.00 -13.57
C THR A 289 24.08 3.83 -12.83
N SER A 290 24.72 2.67 -13.03
CA SER A 290 26.03 2.37 -12.45
C SER A 290 27.09 3.32 -12.99
N GLU A 291 28.26 3.38 -12.35
CA GLU A 291 29.43 4.11 -12.89
C GLU A 291 29.83 3.64 -14.31
N SER A 292 29.39 2.45 -14.73
CA SER A 292 29.55 1.91 -16.09
C SER A 292 28.51 2.39 -17.11
N GLY A 293 27.47 3.13 -16.70
CA GLY A 293 26.41 3.62 -17.58
C GLY A 293 25.35 2.59 -17.95
N GLU A 294 25.35 1.39 -17.35
CA GLU A 294 24.36 0.35 -17.65
C GLU A 294 23.05 0.59 -16.89
N VAL A 295 21.93 0.50 -17.62
CA VAL A 295 20.58 0.66 -17.09
C VAL A 295 19.95 -0.72 -16.85
N ASP A 296 19.60 -1.04 -15.60
CA ASP A 296 18.85 -2.26 -15.28
C ASP A 296 17.35 -2.08 -15.60
N TYR A 297 16.99 -2.35 -16.85
CA TYR A 297 15.62 -2.25 -17.33
C TYR A 297 14.63 -3.14 -16.56
N LYS A 298 15.07 -4.31 -16.07
CA LYS A 298 14.19 -5.23 -15.34
C LYS A 298 13.86 -4.64 -13.97
N TYR A 299 14.87 -4.13 -13.26
CA TYR A 299 14.68 -3.47 -11.97
C TYR A 299 13.73 -2.27 -12.09
N LEU A 300 13.88 -1.45 -13.13
CA LEU A 300 12.98 -0.32 -13.41
C LEU A 300 11.54 -0.78 -13.69
N ARG A 301 11.38 -1.79 -14.55
CA ARG A 301 10.07 -2.39 -14.84
C ARG A 301 9.39 -2.85 -13.56
N ASP A 302 10.11 -3.59 -12.71
CA ASP A 302 9.57 -4.13 -11.47
C ASP A 302 9.13 -3.01 -10.52
N ILE A 303 9.95 -1.97 -10.33
CA ILE A 303 9.59 -0.84 -9.48
C ILE A 303 8.37 -0.08 -9.99
N ILE A 304 8.33 0.24 -11.28
CA ILE A 304 7.26 1.07 -11.81
C ILE A 304 5.93 0.35 -11.77
N MET A 305 5.88 -0.95 -12.10
CA MET A 305 4.65 -1.74 -11.98
C MET A 305 4.11 -1.74 -10.54
N ASN A 306 5.00 -1.74 -9.54
CA ASN A 306 4.61 -1.61 -8.14
C ASN A 306 4.04 -0.22 -7.82
N ILE A 307 4.59 0.85 -8.39
CA ILE A 307 4.06 2.21 -8.17
C ILE A 307 2.69 2.37 -8.84
N VAL A 308 2.51 1.84 -10.05
CA VAL A 308 1.24 1.91 -10.80
C VAL A 308 0.10 1.26 -10.02
N ILE A 309 0.26 0.01 -9.56
CA ILE A 309 -0.78 -0.67 -8.77
C ILE A 309 -1.09 0.09 -7.47
N ALA A 310 -0.06 0.61 -6.80
CA ALA A 310 -0.23 1.29 -5.52
C ALA A 310 -1.01 2.59 -5.67
N GLY A 311 -0.66 3.41 -6.68
CA GLY A 311 -1.29 4.71 -6.90
C GLY A 311 -2.69 4.61 -7.53
N LYS A 312 -2.94 3.61 -8.39
CA LYS A 312 -4.20 3.45 -9.11
C LYS A 312 -5.31 2.90 -8.24
N ASP A 313 -5.20 1.63 -7.84
CA ASP A 313 -6.31 0.85 -7.30
C ASP A 313 -6.70 1.30 -5.90
N THR A 314 -5.70 1.62 -5.06
CA THR A 314 -5.98 2.02 -3.67
C THR A 314 -6.69 3.38 -3.59
N THR A 315 -6.27 4.33 -4.43
CA THR A 315 -6.86 5.66 -4.52
C THR A 315 -8.24 5.61 -5.15
N ALA A 316 -8.42 4.88 -6.25
CA ALA A 316 -9.72 4.75 -6.91
C ALA A 316 -10.76 4.10 -5.98
N GLY A 317 -10.37 3.02 -5.28
CA GLY A 317 -11.24 2.36 -4.31
C GLY A 317 -11.63 3.29 -3.15
N ALA A 318 -10.68 4.06 -2.61
CA ALA A 318 -10.94 5.01 -1.54
C ALA A 318 -11.92 6.11 -1.97
N LEU A 319 -11.70 6.69 -3.16
CA LEU A 319 -12.55 7.76 -3.70
C LEU A 319 -13.95 7.24 -4.08
N ALA A 320 -14.07 6.02 -4.59
CA ALA A 320 -15.35 5.42 -4.92
C ALA A 320 -16.22 5.24 -3.66
N TRP A 321 -15.63 4.72 -2.58
CA TRP A 321 -16.32 4.65 -1.29
C TRP A 321 -16.63 6.04 -0.73
N PHE A 322 -15.72 7.01 -0.88
CA PHE A 322 -15.94 8.37 -0.40
C PHE A 322 -17.16 9.00 -1.09
N LEU A 323 -17.23 8.94 -2.42
CA LEU A 323 -18.37 9.47 -3.18
C LEU A 323 -19.66 8.72 -2.86
N TYR A 324 -19.61 7.40 -2.69
CA TYR A 324 -20.75 6.63 -2.22
C TYR A 324 -21.27 7.14 -0.86
N MET A 325 -20.36 7.44 0.07
CA MET A 325 -20.74 8.00 1.37
C MET A 325 -21.30 9.42 1.25
N MET A 326 -20.79 10.24 0.32
CA MET A 326 -21.37 11.57 0.06
C MET A 326 -22.80 11.48 -0.46
N CYS A 327 -23.08 10.55 -1.38
CA CYS A 327 -24.44 10.28 -1.85
C CYS A 327 -25.39 9.81 -0.73
N LYS A 328 -24.86 9.16 0.31
CA LYS A 328 -25.64 8.71 1.49
C LYS A 328 -25.80 9.79 2.55
N HIS A 329 -24.96 10.81 2.55
CA HIS A 329 -24.89 11.88 3.56
C HIS A 329 -24.81 13.26 2.90
N PRO A 330 -25.90 13.76 2.27
CA PRO A 330 -25.91 15.05 1.59
C PRO A 330 -25.52 16.23 2.49
N GLU A 331 -25.80 16.15 3.79
CA GLU A 331 -25.43 17.14 4.78
C GLU A 331 -23.91 17.25 5.01
N VAL A 332 -23.19 16.14 4.81
CA VAL A 332 -21.72 16.12 4.86
C VAL A 332 -21.16 16.64 3.55
N GLN A 333 -21.78 16.27 2.43
CA GLN A 333 -21.40 16.74 1.10
C GLN A 333 -21.46 18.27 1.01
N GLU A 334 -22.55 18.90 1.46
CA GLU A 334 -22.69 20.36 1.39
C GLU A 334 -21.61 21.06 2.22
N LYS A 335 -21.37 20.60 3.45
CA LYS A 335 -20.30 21.15 4.31
C LYS A 335 -18.91 21.05 3.71
N ILE A 336 -18.62 19.94 3.03
CA ILE A 336 -17.36 19.77 2.30
C ILE A 336 -17.29 20.74 1.13
N SER A 337 -18.40 20.95 0.41
CA SER A 337 -18.44 21.89 -0.70
C SER A 337 -18.28 23.33 -0.23
N GLU A 338 -18.91 23.72 0.89
CA GLU A 338 -18.73 25.03 1.53
C GLU A 338 -17.27 25.25 1.96
N GLU A 339 -16.70 24.30 2.72
CA GLU A 339 -15.30 24.36 3.15
C GLU A 339 -14.34 24.46 1.94
N ALA A 340 -14.61 23.72 0.87
CA ALA A 340 -13.78 23.75 -0.33
C ALA A 340 -13.84 25.09 -1.06
N ARG A 341 -15.04 25.71 -1.16
CA ARG A 341 -15.21 27.06 -1.75
C ARG A 341 -14.50 28.12 -0.92
N GLU A 342 -14.68 28.10 0.40
CA GLU A 342 -14.05 29.04 1.34
C GLU A 342 -12.51 28.93 1.31
N ALA A 343 -11.98 27.70 1.31
CA ALA A 343 -10.54 27.47 1.30
C ALA A 343 -9.89 27.92 -0.02
N ALA A 344 -10.62 27.79 -1.12
CA ALA A 344 -10.21 28.17 -2.47
C ALA A 344 -10.42 29.66 -2.79
N ASP A 345 -11.09 30.43 -1.92
CA ASP A 345 -11.55 31.80 -2.21
C ASP A 345 -12.36 31.87 -3.52
N ALA A 346 -13.11 30.82 -3.82
CA ALA A 346 -13.85 30.67 -5.06
C ALA A 346 -15.28 31.17 -4.87
N GLY A 347 -15.68 32.15 -5.69
CA GLY A 347 -17.06 32.62 -5.74
C GLY A 347 -18.02 31.55 -6.27
N GLU A 348 -19.33 31.71 -6.00
CA GLU A 348 -20.37 30.74 -6.40
C GLU A 348 -20.44 30.47 -7.92
N THR A 349 -19.95 31.39 -8.74
CA THR A 349 -19.97 31.31 -10.21
C THR A 349 -18.61 30.94 -10.81
N ALA A 350 -17.65 30.50 -10.01
CA ALA A 350 -16.33 30.09 -10.50
C ALA A 350 -16.46 28.91 -11.48
N SER A 351 -15.75 28.97 -12.61
CA SER A 351 -15.69 27.82 -13.53
C SER A 351 -14.91 26.67 -12.90
N ILE A 352 -15.07 25.46 -13.44
CA ILE A 352 -14.32 24.27 -13.01
C ILE A 352 -12.81 24.52 -13.10
N ASP A 353 -12.37 25.19 -14.17
CA ASP A 353 -10.95 25.45 -14.41
C ASP A 353 -10.40 26.52 -13.44
N ASP A 354 -11.17 27.57 -13.17
CA ASP A 354 -10.78 28.59 -12.18
C ASP A 354 -10.69 27.97 -10.77
N PHE A 355 -11.68 27.17 -10.40
CA PHE A 355 -11.66 26.43 -9.14
C PHE A 355 -10.44 25.51 -9.07
N SER A 356 -10.17 24.74 -10.12
CA SER A 356 -8.99 23.86 -10.15
C SER A 356 -7.66 24.62 -10.04
N GLN A 357 -7.57 25.84 -10.56
CA GLN A 357 -6.36 26.67 -10.45
C GLN A 357 -6.19 27.27 -9.05
N SER A 358 -7.30 27.53 -8.35
CA SER A 358 -7.29 28.02 -6.97
C SER A 358 -6.91 26.98 -5.91
N LEU A 359 -6.91 25.68 -6.27
CA LEU A 359 -6.51 24.57 -5.40
C LEU A 359 -4.99 24.49 -5.20
N THR A 360 -4.46 25.46 -4.45
CA THR A 360 -3.07 25.47 -3.97
C THR A 360 -2.90 24.57 -2.73
N ASP A 361 -1.67 24.25 -2.34
CA ASP A 361 -1.43 23.49 -1.09
C ASP A 361 -1.96 24.24 0.14
N GLU A 362 -1.90 25.57 0.12
CA GLU A 362 -2.44 26.40 1.20
C GLU A 362 -3.96 26.24 1.30
N ALA A 363 -4.66 26.20 0.17
CA ALA A 363 -6.10 25.91 0.14
C ALA A 363 -6.38 24.49 0.66
N LEU A 364 -5.67 23.48 0.14
CA LEU A 364 -5.86 22.07 0.56
C LEU A 364 -5.60 21.88 2.06
N ASN A 365 -4.62 22.58 2.63
CA ASN A 365 -4.31 22.51 4.07
C ASN A 365 -5.42 23.07 4.96
N LYS A 366 -6.30 23.94 4.43
CA LYS A 366 -7.47 24.48 5.17
C LYS A 366 -8.68 23.54 5.15
N MET A 367 -8.72 22.54 4.25
CA MET A 367 -9.85 21.62 4.07
C MET A 367 -9.87 20.48 5.11
N HIS A 368 -9.99 20.85 6.39
CA HIS A 368 -9.90 19.92 7.51
C HIS A 368 -11.05 18.91 7.58
N TYR A 369 -12.27 19.34 7.24
CA TYR A 369 -13.48 18.53 7.26
C TYR A 369 -13.50 17.52 6.10
N LEU A 370 -13.10 17.93 4.90
CA LEU A 370 -12.85 17.01 3.77
C LEU A 370 -11.87 15.92 4.18
N HIS A 371 -10.73 16.29 4.76
CA HIS A 371 -9.73 15.33 5.19
C HIS A 371 -10.24 14.41 6.32
N ALA A 372 -11.09 14.92 7.22
CA ALA A 372 -11.77 14.12 8.24
C ALA A 372 -12.75 13.10 7.64
N ALA A 373 -13.52 13.49 6.61
CA ALA A 373 -14.45 12.62 5.90
C ALA A 373 -13.75 11.54 5.07
N LEU A 374 -12.64 11.87 4.40
CA LEU A 374 -11.77 10.89 3.71
C LEU A 374 -11.19 9.88 4.71
N THR A 375 -10.70 10.35 5.86
CA THR A 375 -10.15 9.50 6.91
C THR A 375 -11.20 8.55 7.48
N GLU A 376 -12.41 9.06 7.71
CA GLU A 376 -13.53 8.26 8.21
C GLU A 376 -14.02 7.23 7.16
N THR A 377 -13.95 7.58 5.87
CA THR A 377 -14.22 6.65 4.77
C THR A 377 -13.23 5.50 4.79
N LEU A 378 -11.92 5.79 4.88
CA LEU A 378 -10.87 4.75 4.97
C LEU A 378 -10.95 3.93 6.25
N ARG A 379 -11.50 4.50 7.33
CA ARG A 379 -11.79 3.75 8.57
C ARG A 379 -12.84 2.66 8.36
N LEU A 380 -13.90 2.98 7.62
CA LEU A 380 -15.01 2.07 7.33
C LEU A 380 -14.67 1.11 6.19
N TYR A 381 -14.05 1.62 5.13
CA TYR A 381 -13.75 0.93 3.88
C TYR A 381 -12.26 1.11 3.51
N PRO A 382 -11.35 0.41 4.21
CA PRO A 382 -9.94 0.47 3.88
C PRO A 382 -9.68 -0.20 2.52
N SER A 383 -8.97 0.48 1.61
CA SER A 383 -8.64 -0.07 0.29
C SER A 383 -7.80 -1.36 0.35
N VAL A 384 -7.01 -1.52 1.42
CA VAL A 384 -6.22 -2.75 1.69
C VAL A 384 -6.66 -3.30 3.06
N PRO A 385 -7.68 -4.17 3.11
CA PRO A 385 -8.26 -4.65 4.36
C PRO A 385 -7.44 -5.75 5.05
N LEU A 386 -6.54 -6.42 4.32
CA LEU A 386 -5.71 -7.51 4.82
C LEU A 386 -4.25 -7.32 4.41
N VAL A 387 -3.34 -7.55 5.35
CA VAL A 387 -1.89 -7.61 5.10
C VAL A 387 -1.40 -8.97 5.56
N SER A 388 -0.51 -9.61 4.81
CA SER A 388 -0.12 -11.02 5.03
C SER A 388 1.36 -11.22 5.41
N PRO A 389 1.85 -10.73 6.56
CA PRO A 389 3.21 -11.00 6.97
C PRO A 389 3.46 -12.50 7.25
N SER A 390 4.64 -12.97 6.82
CA SER A 390 5.18 -14.29 7.10
C SER A 390 6.33 -14.21 8.10
N ILE A 391 6.46 -15.22 8.95
CA ILE A 391 7.51 -15.28 9.97
C ILE A 391 8.82 -15.76 9.33
N HIS A 392 9.90 -14.99 9.47
CA HIS A 392 11.25 -15.40 9.02
C HIS A 392 11.91 -16.38 10.00
N ASN A 393 11.76 -16.18 11.31
CA ASN A 393 12.29 -17.05 12.36
C ASN A 393 11.20 -17.46 13.37
N SER A 394 11.11 -18.77 13.61
CA SER A 394 10.00 -19.53 14.22
C SER A 394 9.61 -19.20 15.69
N LYS A 395 9.99 -18.05 16.24
CA LYS A 395 9.59 -17.61 17.60
C LYS A 395 8.52 -16.53 17.52
N LEU A 396 7.25 -16.93 17.41
CA LEU A 396 6.12 -16.03 17.62
C LEU A 396 5.99 -15.76 19.14
N GLN A 397 6.26 -14.53 19.58
CA GLN A 397 6.00 -14.10 20.96
C GLN A 397 4.71 -13.29 21.01
N THR A 398 3.58 -13.94 21.31
CA THR A 398 2.35 -13.22 21.66
C THR A 398 2.44 -12.73 23.10
N CYS A 399 2.51 -11.42 23.31
CA CYS A 399 2.60 -10.81 24.64
C CYS A 399 1.20 -10.47 25.15
N ASN A 400 0.79 -11.02 26.30
CA ASN A 400 -0.49 -10.70 26.94
C ASN A 400 -0.25 -9.70 28.08
N HIS A 401 -0.44 -8.40 27.84
CA HIS A 401 -0.04 -7.33 28.76
C HIS A 401 -1.03 -7.03 29.91
N ARG A 402 -1.78 -8.02 30.43
CA ARG A 402 -2.67 -7.76 31.60
C ARG A 402 -2.62 -8.72 32.77
N ARG A 403 -1.76 -9.73 32.79
CA ARG A 403 -1.47 -10.49 34.02
C ARG A 403 0.00 -10.88 34.05
N LYS A 404 0.72 -10.43 35.09
CA LYS A 404 2.04 -10.94 35.50
C LYS A 404 1.93 -12.44 35.76
N SER A 405 2.05 -13.27 34.73
CA SER A 405 2.57 -14.65 34.76
C SER A 405 2.36 -15.31 33.40
N ARG A 406 3.43 -15.93 32.89
CA ARG A 406 3.55 -16.76 31.67
C ARG A 406 3.91 -16.03 30.38
N CYS A 407 5.19 -15.69 30.25
CA CYS A 407 5.87 -15.65 28.96
C CYS A 407 5.61 -16.96 28.20
N PHE A 408 5.23 -16.84 26.93
CA PHE A 408 5.26 -17.94 25.98
C PHE A 408 6.69 -18.13 25.49
N VAL A 409 7.32 -19.22 25.90
CA VAL A 409 8.60 -19.68 25.33
C VAL A 409 8.38 -21.10 24.84
N GLY A 410 8.72 -21.33 23.57
CA GLY A 410 8.85 -22.66 22.99
C GLY A 410 8.02 -22.86 21.74
N LEU A 411 8.61 -22.59 20.58
CA LEU A 411 8.19 -23.25 19.34
C LEU A 411 9.42 -23.83 18.66
N HIS A 412 9.60 -25.15 18.80
CA HIS A 412 10.50 -25.95 17.99
C HIS A 412 9.61 -26.63 16.93
N VAL A 413 9.34 -25.94 15.82
CA VAL A 413 8.56 -26.50 14.70
C VAL A 413 9.32 -26.18 13.42
N LYS A 414 10.13 -27.15 12.97
CA LYS A 414 11.03 -27.05 11.81
C LYS A 414 10.35 -27.26 10.44
N LEU A 415 9.01 -27.27 10.33
CA LEU A 415 8.35 -27.78 9.11
C LEU A 415 7.11 -27.01 8.60
N TYR A 416 6.71 -25.88 9.18
CA TYR A 416 5.54 -25.14 8.69
C TYR A 416 5.80 -23.63 8.62
N SER A 417 5.79 -23.07 7.40
CA SER A 417 5.71 -21.62 7.21
C SER A 417 4.32 -21.14 7.65
N TYR A 418 4.29 -20.16 8.56
CA TYR A 418 3.05 -19.50 8.98
C TYR A 418 2.89 -18.19 8.24
N VAL A 419 1.72 -18.02 7.62
CA VAL A 419 1.28 -16.74 7.06
C VAL A 419 0.28 -16.14 8.04
N ILE A 420 0.55 -14.93 8.49
CA ILE A 420 -0.32 -14.19 9.40
C ILE A 420 -1.04 -13.15 8.58
N PHE A 421 -2.37 -13.17 8.62
CA PHE A 421 -3.20 -12.13 8.02
C PHE A 421 -3.63 -11.16 9.11
N VAL A 422 -3.20 -9.91 8.97
CA VAL A 422 -3.59 -8.79 9.81
C VAL A 422 -4.76 -8.09 9.14
N GLY A 423 -5.91 -8.08 9.81
CA GLY A 423 -7.05 -7.27 9.39
C GLY A 423 -6.81 -5.81 9.73
N CYS A 424 -6.73 -4.93 8.73
CA CYS A 424 -6.81 -3.48 8.89
C CYS A 424 -8.27 -3.02 9.13
N PHE A 425 -9.13 -3.90 9.64
CA PHE A 425 -10.47 -3.53 10.03
C PHE A 425 -10.38 -2.62 11.26
N ILE A 426 -10.40 -1.31 11.03
CA ILE A 426 -10.63 -0.28 12.07
C ILE A 426 -12.09 -0.34 12.58
N ARG A 427 -12.70 -1.53 12.53
CA ARG A 427 -13.92 -1.91 13.23
C ARG A 427 -13.64 -2.38 14.67
N ILE A 428 -12.39 -2.64 15.04
CA ILE A 428 -12.07 -3.41 16.26
C ILE A 428 -11.06 -2.66 17.13
N THR A 429 -11.44 -1.49 17.62
CA THR A 429 -10.88 -0.96 18.87
C THR A 429 -11.98 -0.84 19.91
N ARG A 430 -11.63 -1.09 21.18
CA ARG A 430 -12.51 -1.40 22.32
C ARG A 430 -13.66 -0.42 22.62
N SER A 431 -13.82 0.72 21.93
CA SER A 431 -14.88 1.68 22.22
C SER A 431 -15.92 1.88 21.11
N ALA A 432 -15.80 1.27 19.93
CA ALA A 432 -16.80 1.49 18.89
C ALA A 432 -16.76 0.47 17.75
N PHE A 433 -17.65 -0.53 17.78
CA PHE A 433 -18.32 -0.97 16.56
C PHE A 433 -19.24 0.16 16.06
N ARG A 434 -18.69 1.34 15.75
CA ARG A 434 -19.45 2.41 15.09
C ARG A 434 -19.41 2.11 13.61
N THR A 435 -20.49 1.52 13.12
CA THR A 435 -20.82 1.39 11.70
C THR A 435 -21.28 2.71 11.11
N THR A 436 -21.61 3.68 11.95
CA THR A 436 -22.03 5.02 11.53
C THR A 436 -20.84 5.81 11.02
N PHE A 437 -21.03 6.43 9.86
CA PHE A 437 -20.12 7.42 9.30
C PHE A 437 -20.24 8.73 10.07
N CYS A 438 -19.13 9.16 10.69
CA CYS A 438 -19.13 10.37 11.51
C CYS A 438 -17.82 11.16 11.34
N PRO A 439 -17.72 12.04 10.34
CA PRO A 439 -16.52 12.86 10.12
C PRO A 439 -16.18 13.81 11.28
N THR A 440 -17.17 14.24 12.08
CA THR A 440 -16.91 15.12 13.23
C THR A 440 -16.15 14.43 14.35
N ALA A 441 -16.33 13.12 14.53
CA ALA A 441 -15.59 12.34 15.52
C ALA A 441 -14.10 12.24 15.16
N SER A 442 -13.77 12.08 13.87
CA SER A 442 -12.38 12.08 13.40
C SER A 442 -11.76 13.48 13.46
N ALA A 443 -12.54 14.55 13.25
CA ALA A 443 -12.11 15.93 13.44
C ALA A 443 -11.78 16.26 14.91
N SER A 444 -12.63 15.85 15.87
CA SER A 444 -12.39 16.08 17.30
C SER A 444 -11.15 15.37 17.84
N ALA A 445 -10.79 14.22 17.25
CA ALA A 445 -9.60 13.47 17.61
C ALA A 445 -8.31 14.21 17.22
N ARG A 446 -8.34 15.20 16.32
CA ARG A 446 -7.19 16.06 16.02
C ARG A 446 -7.02 17.20 17.02
N GLY A 447 -8.10 17.73 17.59
CA GLY A 447 -8.05 18.81 18.58
C GLY A 447 -7.23 18.48 19.83
N THR A 448 -7.10 17.19 20.17
CA THR A 448 -6.26 16.68 21.27
C THR A 448 -4.81 16.39 20.88
N TRP A 449 -4.46 16.38 19.60
CA TRP A 449 -3.07 16.20 19.12
C TRP A 449 -2.38 17.53 18.79
N CYS A 450 -3.13 18.61 18.60
CA CYS A 450 -2.60 19.94 18.24
C CYS A 450 -1.91 20.70 19.39
N SER A 451 -1.82 20.16 20.61
CA SER A 451 -1.01 20.75 21.69
C SER A 451 0.45 20.25 21.74
N THR A 452 0.89 19.48 20.75
CA THR A 452 2.30 19.10 20.57
C THR A 452 2.80 19.56 19.20
N PRO A 453 3.92 20.30 19.11
CA PRO A 453 4.50 20.66 17.81
C PRO A 453 4.81 19.38 17.02
N PRO A 454 4.83 19.43 15.67
CA PRO A 454 5.17 18.28 14.86
C PRO A 454 6.57 17.81 15.27
N THR A 455 6.61 16.71 16.00
CA THR A 455 7.87 16.01 16.20
C THR A 455 8.27 15.50 14.81
N PRO A 456 9.49 15.81 14.32
CA PRO A 456 9.99 15.12 13.14
C PRO A 456 9.88 13.63 13.45
N TRP A 457 9.57 12.82 12.45
CA TRP A 457 9.54 11.36 12.55
C TRP A 457 10.78 10.85 13.28
N ALA A 458 10.69 10.76 14.61
CA ALA A 458 11.79 10.47 15.51
C ALA A 458 11.80 8.96 15.69
N GLY A 459 12.16 8.33 14.59
CA GLY A 459 12.42 6.92 14.47
C GLY A 459 13.47 6.77 13.39
N TRP A 460 14.63 7.41 13.59
CA TRP A 460 15.98 6.89 13.30
C TRP A 460 16.98 8.05 13.14
N SER A 461 17.46 8.55 14.27
CA SER A 461 18.69 9.34 14.36
C SER A 461 19.42 9.07 15.67
N ALA A 462 19.51 7.79 16.09
CA ALA A 462 20.42 7.34 17.14
C ALA A 462 20.42 5.81 17.26
N CYS A 463 21.00 5.10 16.28
CA CYS A 463 21.55 3.74 16.51
C CYS A 463 22.31 3.29 15.26
N GLY A 464 23.58 3.70 15.13
CA GLY A 464 24.38 3.31 13.98
C GLY A 464 25.80 3.89 13.93
N ALA A 465 26.45 4.12 15.07
CA ALA A 465 27.89 4.32 15.13
C ALA A 465 28.40 4.00 16.54
N ARG A 466 28.41 2.70 16.90
CA ARG A 466 29.42 2.21 17.86
C ARG A 466 30.54 1.62 17.04
N THR A 467 31.54 2.45 16.78
CA THR A 467 32.88 1.98 16.41
C THR A 467 33.40 1.06 17.54
N PRO A 468 34.09 -0.03 17.22
CA PRO A 468 34.73 -0.84 18.24
C PRO A 468 35.87 -0.02 18.87
N LYS A 469 35.88 0.08 20.21
CA LYS A 469 37.05 0.56 20.95
C LYS A 469 38.23 -0.38 20.66
N PRO A 470 39.39 0.13 20.20
CA PRO A 470 40.61 -0.67 20.14
C PRO A 470 41.25 -0.72 21.54
N SER A 471 41.63 -1.92 21.96
CA SER A 471 42.64 -2.15 22.99
C SER A 471 44.01 -1.67 22.46
N GLY A 472 44.65 -0.70 23.10
CA GLY A 472 46.07 -0.36 22.84
C GLY A 472 47.03 -1.28 23.62
N PRO A 473 48.33 -0.95 23.72
CA PRO A 473 49.16 -0.13 22.82
C PRO A 473 50.51 -0.81 22.47
N SER A 474 51.14 -0.44 21.34
CA SER A 474 52.62 -0.52 21.21
C SER A 474 53.16 0.20 19.97
N GLY A 475 53.98 1.24 20.20
CA GLY A 475 55.26 1.45 19.50
C GLY A 475 55.31 2.22 18.17
N GLY A 476 56.17 3.26 18.13
CA GLY A 476 56.91 3.74 16.95
C GLY A 476 56.17 4.73 16.02
N SER A 477 56.36 6.04 16.14
CA SER A 477 57.47 6.86 15.59
C SER A 477 57.24 7.41 14.17
N THR A 478 57.36 8.75 14.09
CA THR A 478 57.85 9.61 12.99
C THR A 478 56.98 10.00 11.78
N ASN A 479 56.79 11.33 11.67
CA ASN A 479 56.83 12.24 10.51
C ASN A 479 55.87 11.98 9.33
N THR A 480 55.20 12.96 8.70
CA THR A 480 55.69 14.25 8.19
C THR A 480 54.50 15.15 7.78
N ALA A 481 54.75 16.46 7.70
CA ALA A 481 53.81 17.55 7.44
C ALA A 481 53.46 17.80 5.95
N CYS A 482 52.31 18.46 5.71
CA CYS A 482 52.07 19.55 4.73
C CYS A 482 50.58 19.98 4.79
N SER A 483 50.18 21.07 5.45
CA SER A 483 49.90 22.42 4.90
C SER A 483 49.13 22.42 3.56
N SER A 484 47.94 23.02 3.46
CA SER A 484 47.79 24.49 3.37
C SER A 484 46.32 24.99 3.33
N GLN A 485 46.11 26.11 4.04
CA GLN A 485 45.25 27.30 3.78
C GLN A 485 43.71 27.16 3.66
N LYS A 486 42.90 27.72 4.60
CA LYS A 486 42.48 29.14 4.81
C LYS A 486 41.49 29.61 3.73
N ALA A 487 40.36 30.31 3.99
CA ALA A 487 39.86 31.02 5.16
C ALA A 487 38.37 31.47 4.98
N LEU A 488 37.67 31.60 6.11
CA LEU A 488 36.74 32.67 6.55
C LEU A 488 35.64 33.19 5.60
N SER A 489 34.36 33.09 6.03
CA SER A 489 33.71 34.21 6.74
C SER A 489 32.47 33.75 7.52
N SER A 490 32.28 34.39 8.67
CA SER A 490 31.26 34.17 9.69
C SER A 490 30.46 35.45 9.85
N SER A 491 29.13 35.42 9.80
CA SER A 491 28.29 36.40 10.50
C SER A 491 26.83 35.93 10.59
N GLN A 492 26.13 36.36 11.65
CA GLN A 492 24.68 36.28 11.89
C GLN A 492 24.16 35.02 12.63
N LEU A 493 24.48 34.91 13.92
CA LEU A 493 23.72 34.12 14.90
C LEU A 493 23.80 34.78 16.28
N SER A 494 22.88 35.71 16.55
CA SER A 494 22.51 36.10 17.92
C SER A 494 21.31 37.03 17.86
N ARG A 495 20.12 36.52 18.23
CA ARG A 495 19.28 37.17 19.25
C ARG A 495 17.98 36.41 19.54
N TYR A 496 17.64 36.43 20.83
CA TYR A 496 16.34 36.20 21.46
C TYR A 496 15.89 34.77 21.79
N ASN A 497 16.28 34.33 22.99
CA ASN A 497 15.40 33.72 23.99
C ASN A 497 15.79 34.25 25.37
N HIS A 498 14.88 34.93 26.08
CA HIS A 498 14.45 34.58 27.45
C HIS A 498 13.61 35.66 28.16
N VAL A 499 12.48 35.17 28.70
CA VAL A 499 11.86 35.44 30.01
C VAL A 499 11.10 36.75 30.25
N THR A 500 9.78 36.56 30.23
CA THR A 500 8.75 37.12 31.13
C THR A 500 9.11 37.14 32.62
N SER A 501 9.04 38.30 33.29
CA SER A 501 8.50 38.42 34.66
C SER A 501 8.33 39.89 35.10
N LEU A 502 7.19 40.17 35.75
CA LEU A 502 6.92 41.25 36.71
C LEU A 502 6.80 42.72 36.22
N LYS A 503 5.56 43.23 36.10
CA LYS A 503 4.91 44.04 37.16
C LYS A 503 3.51 44.52 36.76
N LYS A 504 2.61 44.39 37.73
CA LYS A 504 1.24 44.94 37.80
C LYS A 504 1.31 46.29 38.55
N LYS A 505 0.28 47.12 38.36
CA LYS A 505 -0.04 48.45 38.97
C LYS A 505 0.44 49.65 38.17
N ASP A 506 -0.29 50.74 38.00
CA ASP A 506 -1.66 51.20 38.32
C ASP A 506 -1.77 52.57 37.61
N ASN A 507 -2.97 52.97 37.17
CA ASN A 507 -3.45 54.36 37.02
C ASN A 507 -2.67 55.31 36.06
N THR A 508 -3.25 56.20 35.25
CA THR A 508 -4.49 57.00 35.31
C THR A 508 -4.70 57.68 33.96
N GLY A 509 -5.95 57.85 33.56
CA GLY A 509 -6.46 59.10 32.97
C GLY A 509 -6.21 59.36 31.48
N SER A 510 -7.22 59.09 30.65
CA SER A 510 -8.06 60.07 29.91
C SER A 510 -8.92 59.32 28.92
#